data_AF-A0A356MNS9-F1
#
_entry.id   AF-A0A356MNS9-F1
#
_cell.length_a   1.000
_cell.length_b   1.000
_cell.length_c   1.000
_cell.angle_alpha   90.00
_cell.angle_beta   90.00
_cell.angle_gamma   90.00
#
_symmetry.space_group_name_H-M   'P 1'
#
loop_
_entity.id
_entity.type
_entity.pdbx_description
1 polymer ?
#
loop_
_entity_poly.entity_id
_entity_poly.type
_entity_poly.pdbx_seq_one_letter_code
_entity_poly.pdbx_strand_id
1 'polypeptide(L)'
;MVRLILTSLLGVLMSLPALLAQTTIDACNLFEATENEAWPFVLTAVESGDASSSNEQVFEIVIDGLPSEGASIRVAKTVANGNWYFGEPIELELGSNVVTVPAVSFARNVKFQFSSGDVAFSGLFLNYSDINTCVASTDGVPIAFCDAFEPGPNETWAYVFTAVNSDDPSSGEEQTLEIEVSALPEGGAEYRVAKTVANGNWYFGNPVELSFGLNTVTVSAVSFQRTVKFQFSSGDIEFTALSLNGEAVVCDANEILGCTDTEAENYDETATGDDGSCTYHPSYYCGTGTFWDETAGKCTAESSCTGDIDQDGMVAVSDLLIFLAAFGNACE
;
A
#
# COMPACT_ATOMS: atom_id res chain seq x y z
N MET A 1 71.30 -2.23 11.28
CA MET A 1 71.30 -2.48 9.82
C MET A 1 70.49 -3.76 9.64
N VAL A 2 69.20 -3.70 9.35
CA VAL A 2 68.67 -3.59 7.99
C VAL A 2 67.52 -2.58 7.93
N ARG A 3 67.59 -1.73 6.92
CA ARG A 3 66.68 -0.65 6.55
C ARG A 3 65.70 -1.25 5.55
N LEU A 4 64.41 -1.36 5.87
CA LEU A 4 63.40 -1.74 4.89
C LEU A 4 62.74 -0.48 4.34
N ILE A 5 62.76 -0.40 3.01
CA ILE A 5 62.55 0.80 2.20
C ILE A 5 61.05 0.93 1.93
N LEU A 6 60.51 2.11 2.24
CA LEU A 6 59.20 2.59 1.77
C LEU A 6 59.29 2.75 0.24
N THR A 7 58.76 1.80 -0.53
CA THR A 7 58.45 2.02 -1.95
C THR A 7 56.98 2.39 -2.06
N SER A 8 56.73 3.61 -2.51
CA SER A 8 55.42 4.14 -2.85
C SER A 8 54.74 3.26 -3.89
N LEU A 9 53.67 2.57 -3.49
CA LEU A 9 52.66 2.14 -4.44
C LEU A 9 51.77 3.35 -4.68
N LEU A 10 51.92 3.94 -5.85
CA LEU A 10 51.02 4.95 -6.40
C LEU A 10 49.61 4.36 -6.35
N GLY A 11 48.85 4.75 -5.33
CA GLY A 11 47.48 4.30 -5.14
C GLY A 11 46.67 4.71 -6.34
N VAL A 12 46.21 3.71 -7.10
CA VAL A 12 45.10 3.89 -8.03
C VAL A 12 43.98 4.49 -7.20
N LEU A 13 43.64 5.74 -7.47
CA LEU A 13 42.40 6.35 -6.99
C LEU A 13 41.27 5.64 -7.74
N MET A 14 40.95 4.40 -7.33
CA MET A 14 39.63 3.86 -7.60
C MET A 14 38.70 4.75 -6.80
N SER A 15 38.03 5.67 -7.48
CA SER A 15 36.79 6.21 -6.97
C SER A 15 35.90 4.99 -6.69
N LEU A 16 35.81 4.59 -5.42
CA LEU A 16 34.69 3.75 -5.01
C LEU A 16 33.44 4.48 -5.51
N PRO A 17 32.50 3.81 -6.18
CA PRO A 17 31.20 4.42 -6.37
C PRO A 17 30.72 4.83 -4.99
N ALA A 18 30.33 6.10 -4.84
CA ALA A 18 29.64 6.54 -3.63
C ALA A 18 28.51 5.54 -3.43
N LEU A 19 28.61 4.74 -2.38
CA LEU A 19 27.53 3.85 -1.99
C LEU A 19 26.42 4.80 -1.60
N LEU A 20 25.42 4.92 -2.47
CA LEU A 20 24.22 5.68 -2.15
C LEU A 20 23.63 5.02 -0.91
N ALA A 21 23.24 5.83 0.09
CA ALA A 21 22.54 5.33 1.26
C ALA A 21 21.36 4.46 0.82
N GLN A 22 21.18 3.32 1.48
CA GLN A 22 20.09 2.40 1.14
C GLN A 22 18.74 2.93 1.65
N THR A 23 18.73 3.55 2.83
CA THR A 23 17.55 4.18 3.44
C THR A 23 17.95 5.07 4.64
N THR A 24 16.98 5.69 5.30
CA THR A 24 17.08 6.40 6.58
C THR A 24 16.47 5.58 7.72
N ILE A 25 16.79 5.93 8.97
CA ILE A 25 16.30 5.22 10.17
C ILE A 25 14.76 5.30 10.27
N ASP A 26 14.17 6.47 10.02
CA ASP A 26 12.71 6.65 10.01
C ASP A 26 11.99 5.89 8.89
N ALA A 27 12.70 5.59 7.81
CA ALA A 27 12.20 4.84 6.67
C ALA A 27 12.56 3.36 6.72
N CYS A 28 13.11 2.83 7.82
CA CYS A 28 13.41 1.41 7.95
C CYS A 28 12.52 0.73 9.01
N ASN A 29 11.84 -0.35 8.58
CA ASN A 29 11.00 -1.22 9.41
C ASN A 29 11.69 -1.88 10.61
N LEU A 30 13.02 -1.89 10.70
CA LEU A 30 13.77 -2.42 11.85
C LEU A 30 13.85 -1.45 13.03
N PHE A 31 13.45 -0.18 12.84
CA PHE A 31 13.45 0.82 13.88
C PHE A 31 12.01 1.17 14.28
N GLU A 32 11.71 1.00 15.57
CA GLU A 32 10.42 1.34 16.15
C GLU A 32 10.43 2.81 16.61
N ALA A 33 9.32 3.52 16.42
CA ALA A 33 9.14 4.84 17.00
C ALA A 33 8.97 4.77 18.52
N THR A 34 9.39 5.80 19.25
CA THR A 34 9.22 5.92 20.70
C THR A 34 8.55 7.23 21.08
N GLU A 35 7.93 7.26 22.27
CA GLU A 35 7.34 8.50 22.83
C GLU A 35 8.40 9.51 23.32
N ASN A 36 9.68 9.18 23.28
CA ASN A 36 10.75 10.07 23.72
C ASN A 36 11.22 10.95 22.56
N GLU A 37 10.82 12.22 22.56
CA GLU A 37 11.18 13.18 21.50
C GLU A 37 12.69 13.35 21.30
N ALA A 38 13.52 13.14 22.34
CA ALA A 38 14.98 13.21 22.21
C ALA A 38 15.60 11.92 21.66
N TRP A 39 14.84 10.82 21.62
CA TRP A 39 15.26 9.49 21.20
C TRP A 39 14.13 8.80 20.41
N PRO A 40 13.70 9.40 19.30
CA PRO A 40 12.45 9.03 18.64
C PRO A 40 12.45 7.64 18.01
N PHE A 41 13.62 7.03 17.76
CA PHE A 41 13.71 5.71 17.12
C PHE A 41 14.53 4.72 17.95
N VAL A 42 14.14 3.45 17.91
CA VAL A 42 14.81 2.37 18.65
C VAL A 42 14.91 1.08 17.86
N LEU A 43 16.06 0.44 17.91
CA LEU A 43 16.28 -0.94 17.44
C LEU A 43 16.42 -1.86 18.65
N THR A 44 15.61 -2.92 18.71
CA THR A 44 15.69 -3.93 19.77
C THR A 44 16.74 -4.97 19.42
N ALA A 45 17.78 -5.11 20.24
CA ALA A 45 18.86 -6.07 20.00
C ALA A 45 18.54 -7.44 20.60
N VAL A 46 17.98 -7.47 21.81
CA VAL A 46 17.60 -8.69 22.51
C VAL A 46 16.62 -8.35 23.64
N GLU A 47 15.67 -9.23 23.91
CA GLU A 47 14.75 -9.12 25.04
C GLU A 47 15.16 -10.03 26.20
N SER A 48 14.73 -9.67 27.42
CA SER A 48 15.06 -10.45 28.63
C SER A 48 14.51 -11.89 28.63
N GLY A 49 13.56 -12.22 27.74
CA GLY A 49 13.08 -13.59 27.55
C GLY A 49 14.04 -14.48 26.75
N ASP A 50 14.96 -13.88 25.99
CA ASP A 50 15.83 -14.62 25.07
C ASP A 50 16.97 -15.32 25.81
N ALA A 51 17.32 -16.51 25.32
CA ALA A 51 18.45 -17.28 25.85
C ALA A 51 19.80 -16.55 25.72
N SER A 52 19.91 -15.63 24.76
CA SER A 52 21.09 -14.79 24.49
C SER A 52 21.09 -13.47 25.26
N SER A 53 20.05 -13.16 26.03
CA SER A 53 19.85 -11.86 26.69
C SER A 53 20.98 -11.47 27.65
N SER A 54 21.66 -12.44 28.24
CA SER A 54 22.82 -12.22 29.11
C SER A 54 24.13 -12.00 28.34
N ASN A 55 24.21 -12.42 27.08
CA ASN A 55 25.45 -12.40 26.28
C ASN A 55 25.85 -10.97 25.91
N GLU A 56 27.07 -10.82 25.41
CA GLU A 56 27.52 -9.58 24.79
C GLU A 56 26.68 -9.30 23.55
N GLN A 57 26.36 -8.03 23.32
CA GLN A 57 25.68 -7.57 22.11
C GLN A 57 26.60 -6.61 21.38
N VAL A 58 26.82 -6.83 20.08
CA VAL A 58 27.64 -5.97 19.23
C VAL A 58 26.77 -5.47 18.09
N PHE A 59 26.51 -4.17 18.06
CA PHE A 59 25.77 -3.52 16.98
C PHE A 59 26.72 -2.68 16.13
N GLU A 60 26.60 -2.81 14.83
CA GLU A 60 27.33 -1.99 13.86
C GLU A 60 26.34 -1.40 12.85
N ILE A 61 26.48 -0.10 12.60
CA ILE A 61 25.76 0.62 11.55
C ILE A 61 26.77 1.33 10.64
N VAL A 62 26.59 1.21 9.33
CA VAL A 62 27.41 1.87 8.30
C VAL A 62 26.64 3.09 7.78
N ILE A 63 27.05 4.27 8.21
CA ILE A 63 26.34 5.53 7.97
C ILE A 63 26.90 6.23 6.72
N ASP A 64 26.00 6.60 5.81
CA ASP A 64 26.31 7.29 4.56
C ASP A 64 25.90 8.76 4.59
N GLY A 65 25.00 9.15 5.50
CA GLY A 65 24.52 10.51 5.65
C GLY A 65 24.05 10.82 7.07
N LEU A 66 24.30 12.06 7.50
CA LEU A 66 23.85 12.59 8.79
C LEU A 66 23.09 13.91 8.58
N PRO A 67 22.12 14.24 9.44
CA PRO A 67 21.50 15.56 9.45
C PRO A 67 22.51 16.65 9.79
N SER A 68 22.23 17.91 9.41
CA SER A 68 23.16 19.03 9.59
C SER A 68 23.53 19.32 11.05
N GLU A 69 22.63 18.99 11.98
CA GLU A 69 22.82 19.18 13.43
C GLU A 69 23.55 17.98 14.08
N GLY A 70 23.88 16.95 13.31
CA GLY A 70 24.42 15.68 13.83
C GLY A 70 23.35 14.76 14.37
N ALA A 71 23.74 13.52 14.67
CA ALA A 71 22.87 12.53 15.29
C ALA A 71 23.70 11.65 16.24
N SER A 72 23.02 11.07 17.22
CA SER A 72 23.65 10.29 18.28
C SER A 72 22.87 9.00 18.50
N ILE A 73 23.57 7.98 18.98
CA ILE A 73 23.03 6.70 19.43
C ILE A 73 23.24 6.55 20.94
N ARG A 74 22.32 5.91 21.66
CA ARG A 74 22.55 5.48 23.05
C ARG A 74 22.06 4.07 23.29
N VAL A 75 22.67 3.43 24.29
CA VAL A 75 22.25 2.11 24.75
C VAL A 75 21.18 2.24 25.84
N ALA A 76 20.01 1.67 25.61
CA ALA A 76 19.00 1.46 26.64
C ALA A 76 19.01 -0.01 27.06
N LYS A 77 19.16 -0.31 28.35
CA LYS A 77 19.18 -1.69 28.84
C LYS A 77 18.59 -1.84 30.23
N THR A 78 18.08 -3.01 30.56
CA THR A 78 17.68 -3.30 31.95
C THR A 78 18.89 -3.74 32.78
N VAL A 79 18.94 -3.32 34.05
CA VAL A 79 19.94 -3.78 35.02
C VAL A 79 19.37 -4.87 35.93
N ALA A 80 20.18 -5.44 36.82
CA ALA A 80 19.83 -6.64 37.59
C ALA A 80 18.54 -6.54 38.43
N ASN A 81 18.14 -5.32 38.80
CA ASN A 81 16.91 -5.06 39.56
C ASN A 81 15.68 -4.84 38.66
N GLY A 82 15.82 -5.02 37.34
CA GLY A 82 14.76 -4.81 36.35
C GLY A 82 14.60 -3.36 35.87
N ASN A 83 15.25 -2.38 36.48
CA ASN A 83 15.14 -0.98 36.07
C ASN A 83 15.89 -0.71 34.76
N TRP A 84 15.38 0.24 33.98
CA TRP A 84 16.07 0.75 32.81
C TRP A 84 17.27 1.63 33.19
N TYR A 85 18.35 1.44 32.44
CA TYR A 85 19.53 2.27 32.38
C TYR A 85 19.68 2.80 30.96
N PHE A 86 19.85 4.10 30.84
CA PHE A 86 20.12 4.78 29.57
C PHE A 86 21.56 5.27 29.61
N GLY A 87 22.37 4.83 28.65
CA GLY A 87 23.75 5.26 28.51
C GLY A 87 23.86 6.72 28.05
N GLU A 88 25.08 7.26 28.18
CA GLU A 88 25.42 8.55 27.60
C GLU A 88 25.26 8.49 26.06
N PRO A 89 24.87 9.61 25.43
CA PRO A 89 24.85 9.73 23.97
C PRO A 89 26.23 9.50 23.37
N ILE A 90 26.28 8.75 22.27
CA ILE A 90 27.47 8.54 21.45
C ILE A 90 27.18 9.21 20.11
N GLU A 91 27.98 10.20 19.74
CA GLU A 91 27.85 10.86 18.44
C GLU A 91 28.15 9.87 17.31
N LEU A 92 27.34 9.94 16.25
CA LEU A 92 27.51 9.15 15.05
C LEU A 92 28.42 9.87 14.06
N GLU A 93 29.28 9.13 13.39
CA GLU A 93 30.15 9.62 12.32
C GLU A 93 29.83 8.93 11.00
N LEU A 94 30.23 9.52 9.86
CA LEU A 94 30.11 8.82 8.56
C LEU A 94 31.01 7.58 8.54
N GLY A 95 30.52 6.49 7.97
CA GLY A 95 31.18 5.18 7.94
C GLY A 95 30.71 4.23 9.05
N SER A 96 31.56 3.28 9.42
CA SER A 96 31.23 2.24 10.41
C SER A 96 31.24 2.79 11.84
N ASN A 97 30.13 2.60 12.54
CA ASN A 97 29.95 2.93 13.95
C ASN A 97 29.63 1.64 14.71
N VAL A 98 30.45 1.26 15.67
CA VAL A 98 30.32 0.01 16.43
C VAL A 98 30.03 0.31 17.90
N VAL A 99 28.95 -0.27 18.43
CA VAL A 99 28.56 -0.16 19.84
C VAL A 99 28.51 -1.55 20.46
N THR A 100 29.32 -1.76 21.50
CA THR A 100 29.38 -3.03 22.25
C THR A 100 28.73 -2.89 23.62
N VAL A 101 27.84 -3.81 23.95
CA VAL A 101 27.20 -3.94 25.26
C VAL A 101 27.72 -5.22 25.93
N PRO A 102 28.58 -5.12 26.97
CA PRO A 102 29.22 -6.29 27.58
C PRO A 102 28.23 -7.30 28.16
N ALA A 103 28.64 -8.56 28.18
CA ALA A 103 27.89 -9.65 28.81
C ALA A 103 27.69 -9.42 30.32
N VAL A 104 26.59 -9.97 30.86
CA VAL A 104 26.28 -9.94 32.31
C VAL A 104 25.77 -11.32 32.76
N SER A 105 25.55 -11.50 34.06
CA SER A 105 25.10 -12.77 34.66
C SER A 105 23.58 -12.88 34.86
N PHE A 106 22.80 -11.96 34.31
CA PHE A 106 21.34 -11.91 34.44
C PHE A 106 20.70 -11.60 33.08
N ALA A 107 19.45 -12.01 32.90
CA ALA A 107 18.69 -11.72 31.69
C ALA A 107 18.33 -10.23 31.63
N ARG A 108 18.46 -9.62 30.44
CA ARG A 108 18.20 -8.18 30.26
C ARG A 108 17.68 -7.87 28.87
N ASN A 109 16.97 -6.76 28.76
CA ASN A 109 16.68 -6.14 27.47
C ASN A 109 17.88 -5.27 27.06
N VAL A 110 18.22 -5.25 25.79
CA VAL A 110 19.18 -4.31 25.20
C VAL A 110 18.56 -3.71 23.94
N LYS A 111 18.53 -2.38 23.88
CA LYS A 111 18.03 -1.61 22.75
C LYS A 111 19.01 -0.49 22.40
N PHE A 112 19.03 -0.09 21.15
CA PHE A 112 19.80 1.03 20.62
C PHE A 112 18.84 2.13 20.21
N GLN A 113 18.91 3.28 20.87
CA GLN A 113 18.05 4.41 20.57
C GLN A 113 18.82 5.45 19.76
N PHE A 114 18.13 6.12 18.83
CA PHE A 114 18.70 7.12 17.93
C PHE A 114 18.00 8.46 18.14
N SER A 115 18.78 9.55 18.08
CA SER A 115 18.26 10.91 18.28
C SER A 115 17.62 11.52 17.04
N SER A 116 17.77 10.91 15.87
CA SER A 116 17.16 11.36 14.61
C SER A 116 16.84 10.19 13.69
N GLY A 117 15.73 10.33 12.94
CA GLY A 117 15.32 9.44 11.88
C GLY A 117 16.10 9.66 10.57
N ASP A 118 16.61 10.87 10.35
CA ASP A 118 17.27 11.31 9.10
C ASP A 118 18.67 10.68 8.89
N VAL A 119 19.13 9.81 9.79
CA VAL A 119 20.41 9.12 9.67
C VAL A 119 20.32 8.13 8.51
N ALA A 120 21.08 8.38 7.45
CA ALA A 120 21.10 7.54 6.25
C ALA A 120 22.20 6.48 6.36
N PHE A 121 21.90 5.22 6.05
CA PHE A 121 22.83 4.10 6.22
C PHE A 121 22.70 3.06 5.09
N SER A 122 23.71 2.19 4.98
CA SER A 122 23.78 1.09 3.98
C SER A 122 24.10 -0.27 4.60
N GLY A 123 24.39 -0.33 5.90
CA GLY A 123 24.70 -1.58 6.59
C GLY A 123 24.22 -1.58 8.03
N LEU A 124 23.62 -2.69 8.44
CA LEU A 124 23.24 -2.98 9.81
C LEU A 124 23.66 -4.39 10.17
N PHE A 125 24.44 -4.52 11.24
CA PHE A 125 24.90 -5.80 11.73
C PHE A 125 24.63 -5.91 13.22
N LEU A 126 24.13 -7.08 13.63
CA LEU A 126 23.96 -7.42 15.03
C LEU A 126 24.65 -8.75 15.30
N ASN A 127 25.56 -8.75 16.27
CA ASN A 127 26.38 -9.90 16.62
C ASN A 127 27.08 -10.51 15.39
N TYR A 128 27.66 -9.63 14.55
CA TYR A 128 28.38 -9.95 13.32
C TYR A 128 27.53 -10.58 12.20
N SER A 129 26.22 -10.66 12.37
CA SER A 129 25.29 -11.09 11.33
C SER A 129 24.70 -9.85 10.67
N ASP A 130 24.64 -9.85 9.35
CA ASP A 130 23.91 -8.82 8.59
C ASP A 130 22.42 -8.96 8.90
N ILE A 131 21.84 -7.90 9.45
CA ILE A 131 20.42 -7.81 9.76
C ILE A 131 19.72 -6.77 8.90
N ASN A 132 20.40 -6.18 7.91
CA ASN A 132 19.86 -5.11 7.08
C ASN A 132 18.81 -5.63 6.09
N THR A 133 17.62 -5.91 6.60
CA THR A 133 16.41 -6.20 5.83
C THR A 133 15.56 -4.95 5.63
N CYS A 134 16.17 -3.76 5.78
CA CYS A 134 15.47 -2.50 5.68
C CYS A 134 14.89 -2.31 4.29
N VAL A 135 13.59 -2.05 4.25
CA VAL A 135 12.89 -1.56 3.07
C VAL A 135 12.34 -0.16 3.39
N ALA A 136 12.92 0.87 2.79
CA ALA A 136 12.21 2.13 2.58
C ALA A 136 11.04 1.79 1.67
N SER A 137 9.82 1.73 2.20
CA SER A 137 8.69 1.57 1.31
C SER A 137 8.28 2.94 0.79
N THR A 138 8.89 3.34 -0.31
CA THR A 138 8.28 4.26 -1.28
C THR A 138 7.49 3.51 -2.36
N ASP A 139 7.37 2.19 -2.22
CA ASP A 139 6.73 1.27 -3.19
C ASP A 139 5.43 0.66 -2.61
N GLY A 140 4.89 1.26 -1.54
CA GLY A 140 3.64 0.83 -0.94
C GLY A 140 2.46 1.08 -1.86
N VAL A 141 1.50 0.17 -1.86
CA VAL A 141 0.22 0.34 -2.56
C VAL A 141 -0.80 0.85 -1.53
N PRO A 142 -1.38 2.06 -1.71
CA PRO A 142 -2.52 2.48 -0.91
C PRO A 142 -3.67 1.48 -1.05
N ILE A 143 -4.35 1.15 0.05
CA ILE A 143 -5.57 0.32 0.04
C ILE A 143 -6.60 0.84 -0.97
N ALA A 144 -6.70 2.16 -1.15
CA ALA A 144 -7.59 2.78 -2.12
C ALA A 144 -7.33 2.36 -3.58
N PHE A 145 -6.12 1.90 -3.90
CA PHE A 145 -5.70 1.51 -5.25
C PHE A 145 -5.50 -0.01 -5.39
N CYS A 146 -5.84 -0.80 -4.37
CA CYS A 146 -5.81 -2.25 -4.48
C CYS A 146 -7.22 -2.80 -4.72
N ASP A 147 -7.40 -3.47 -5.85
CA ASP A 147 -8.63 -4.11 -6.32
C ASP A 147 -9.15 -5.23 -5.39
N ALA A 148 -8.30 -5.76 -4.52
CA ALA A 148 -8.70 -6.71 -3.48
C ALA A 148 -9.57 -6.06 -2.37
N PHE A 149 -9.63 -4.72 -2.30
CA PHE A 149 -10.44 -3.99 -1.32
C PHE A 149 -11.67 -3.37 -1.98
N GLU A 150 -12.82 -3.61 -1.38
CA GLU A 150 -14.10 -3.02 -1.81
C GLU A 150 -14.43 -1.78 -0.96
N PRO A 151 -15.24 -0.84 -1.47
CA PRO A 151 -15.81 0.23 -0.65
C PRO A 151 -16.54 -0.32 0.57
N GLY A 152 -16.23 0.23 1.73
CA GLY A 152 -16.79 -0.20 2.99
C GLY A 152 -18.14 0.41 3.33
N PRO A 153 -18.75 -0.01 4.46
CA PRO A 153 -20.14 0.31 4.77
C PRO A 153 -20.40 1.78 5.15
N ASN A 154 -19.36 2.56 5.48
CA ASN A 154 -19.46 3.98 5.86
C ASN A 154 -18.07 4.62 5.92
N GLU A 155 -18.01 5.94 6.11
CA GLU A 155 -16.76 6.71 6.17
C GLU A 155 -15.81 6.30 7.29
N THR A 156 -16.29 5.71 8.40
CA THR A 156 -15.42 5.22 9.48
C THR A 156 -14.74 3.89 9.14
N TRP A 157 -15.34 3.12 8.24
CA TRP A 157 -14.86 1.83 7.78
C TRP A 157 -14.89 1.85 6.27
N ALA A 158 -14.01 2.66 5.69
CA ALA A 158 -14.06 3.09 4.31
C ALA A 158 -13.70 1.99 3.30
N TYR A 159 -12.91 0.98 3.71
CA TYR A 159 -12.46 -0.10 2.83
C TYR A 159 -12.62 -1.47 3.48
N VAL A 160 -12.88 -2.49 2.67
CA VAL A 160 -13.21 -3.84 3.12
C VAL A 160 -12.47 -4.87 2.29
N PHE A 161 -11.69 -5.70 2.97
CA PHE A 161 -11.14 -6.94 2.41
C PHE A 161 -12.04 -8.12 2.81
N THR A 162 -12.59 -8.84 1.82
CA THR A 162 -13.43 -10.02 2.06
C THR A 162 -12.56 -11.27 2.09
N ALA A 163 -12.38 -11.87 3.27
CA ALA A 163 -11.56 -13.07 3.42
C ALA A 163 -12.27 -14.33 2.94
N VAL A 164 -13.54 -14.49 3.33
CA VAL A 164 -14.35 -15.64 2.91
C VAL A 164 -15.83 -15.31 3.02
N ASN A 165 -16.64 -15.86 2.12
CA ASN A 165 -18.10 -15.76 2.14
C ASN A 165 -18.74 -17.04 2.70
N SER A 166 -19.94 -16.90 3.27
CA SER A 166 -20.63 -18.02 3.94
C SER A 166 -21.12 -19.14 3.03
N ASP A 167 -21.05 -18.96 1.71
CA ASP A 167 -21.32 -20.00 0.71
C ASP A 167 -20.09 -20.86 0.41
N ASP A 168 -18.90 -20.46 0.87
CA ASP A 168 -17.71 -21.31 0.81
C ASP A 168 -17.75 -22.41 1.89
N PRO A 169 -17.59 -23.70 1.53
CA PRO A 169 -17.57 -24.80 2.49
C PRO A 169 -16.48 -24.68 3.57
N SER A 170 -15.37 -24.02 3.26
CA SER A 170 -14.24 -23.77 4.17
C SER A 170 -14.42 -22.54 5.05
N SER A 171 -15.52 -21.80 4.91
CA SER A 171 -15.73 -20.52 5.60
C SER A 171 -15.80 -20.59 7.12
N GLY A 172 -16.01 -21.79 7.68
CA GLY A 172 -15.90 -22.07 9.10
C GLY A 172 -14.45 -22.19 9.61
N GLU A 173 -13.47 -22.38 8.73
CA GLU A 173 -12.06 -22.54 9.09
C GLU A 173 -11.47 -21.24 9.66
N GLU A 174 -10.27 -21.36 10.24
CA GLU A 174 -9.50 -20.22 10.72
C GLU A 174 -9.10 -19.34 9.54
N GLN A 175 -9.21 -18.03 9.70
CA GLN A 175 -8.80 -17.06 8.70
C GLN A 175 -7.70 -16.20 9.30
N THR A 176 -6.54 -16.13 8.64
CA THR A 176 -5.40 -15.31 9.07
C THR A 176 -5.06 -14.33 7.96
N LEU A 177 -5.26 -13.04 8.24
CA LEU A 177 -4.81 -11.95 7.37
C LEU A 177 -3.45 -11.46 7.86
N GLU A 178 -2.52 -11.28 6.93
CA GLU A 178 -1.25 -10.64 7.17
C GLU A 178 -1.11 -9.45 6.22
N ILE A 179 -0.89 -8.26 6.77
CA ILE A 179 -0.64 -7.04 6.00
C ILE A 179 0.63 -6.39 6.49
N GLU A 180 1.58 -6.15 5.59
CA GLU A 180 2.82 -5.45 5.87
C GLU A 180 2.64 -3.97 5.54
N VAL A 181 2.29 -3.18 6.56
CA VAL A 181 1.98 -1.75 6.44
C VAL A 181 3.26 -0.94 6.24
N SER A 182 3.30 -0.17 5.17
CA SER A 182 4.40 0.72 4.82
C SER A 182 4.14 2.18 5.16
N ALA A 183 2.89 2.65 5.10
CA ALA A 183 2.52 4.01 5.45
C ALA A 183 1.13 4.09 6.09
N LEU A 184 0.94 5.08 6.95
CA LEU A 184 -0.32 5.38 7.62
C LEU A 184 -0.66 6.87 7.45
N PRO A 185 -1.96 7.23 7.38
CA PRO A 185 -2.38 8.63 7.33
C PRO A 185 -2.04 9.39 8.62
N GLU A 186 -2.02 10.73 8.54
CA GLU A 186 -1.85 11.60 9.70
C GLU A 186 -2.98 11.34 10.72
N GLY A 187 -2.61 10.90 11.93
CA GLY A 187 -3.57 10.47 12.97
C GLY A 187 -3.75 8.95 13.09
N GLY A 188 -3.04 8.16 12.28
CA GLY A 188 -3.07 6.70 12.32
C GLY A 188 -4.29 6.11 11.63
N ALA A 189 -4.36 4.78 11.60
CA ALA A 189 -5.52 4.06 11.08
C ALA A 189 -5.82 2.80 11.90
N GLU A 190 -7.05 2.33 11.79
CA GLU A 190 -7.54 1.16 12.53
C GLU A 190 -8.15 0.16 11.56
N TYR A 191 -8.16 -1.11 11.97
CA TYR A 191 -8.97 -2.14 11.34
C TYR A 191 -9.97 -2.73 12.36
N ARG A 192 -11.01 -3.40 11.85
CA ARG A 192 -11.86 -4.29 12.65
C ARG A 192 -12.26 -5.53 11.88
N VAL A 193 -12.52 -6.61 12.61
CA VAL A 193 -13.10 -7.83 12.05
C VAL A 193 -14.63 -7.73 12.04
N ALA A 194 -15.24 -7.84 10.87
CA ALA A 194 -16.68 -8.02 10.69
C ALA A 194 -16.96 -9.47 10.28
N LYS A 195 -17.82 -10.17 11.01
CA LYS A 195 -18.15 -11.58 10.70
C LYS A 195 -19.59 -11.93 11.00
N THR A 196 -20.14 -12.94 10.35
CA THR A 196 -21.44 -13.50 10.75
C THR A 196 -21.28 -14.51 11.89
N VAL A 197 -22.27 -14.56 12.78
CA VAL A 197 -22.37 -15.57 13.85
C VAL A 197 -23.34 -16.68 13.45
N ALA A 198 -23.45 -17.75 14.25
CA ALA A 198 -24.25 -18.94 13.93
C ALA A 198 -25.72 -18.65 13.57
N ASN A 199 -26.28 -17.56 14.11
CA ASN A 199 -27.66 -17.13 13.83
C ASN A 199 -27.79 -16.25 12.58
N GLY A 200 -26.73 -16.08 11.79
CA GLY A 200 -26.69 -15.23 10.59
C GLY A 200 -26.50 -13.74 10.86
N ASN A 201 -26.56 -13.29 12.12
CA ASN A 201 -26.35 -11.90 12.47
C ASN A 201 -24.89 -11.47 12.30
N TRP A 202 -24.66 -10.19 12.00
CA TRP A 202 -23.33 -9.60 11.98
C TRP A 202 -22.82 -9.33 13.40
N TYR A 203 -21.54 -9.62 13.60
CA TYR A 203 -20.73 -9.22 14.72
C TYR A 203 -19.60 -8.33 14.22
N PHE A 204 -19.42 -7.18 14.85
CA PHE A 204 -18.32 -6.25 14.58
C PHE A 204 -17.40 -6.25 15.79
N GLY A 205 -16.12 -6.57 15.57
CA GLY A 205 -15.09 -6.47 16.59
C GLY A 205 -14.82 -5.02 16.99
N ASN A 206 -14.10 -4.87 18.10
CA ASN A 206 -13.57 -3.57 18.48
C ASN A 206 -12.55 -3.10 17.44
N PRO A 207 -12.43 -1.79 17.21
CA PRO A 207 -11.32 -1.23 16.44
C PRO A 207 -9.98 -1.62 17.06
N VAL A 208 -9.00 -1.88 16.20
CA VAL A 208 -7.62 -2.16 16.57
C VAL A 208 -6.72 -1.27 15.71
N GLU A 209 -5.84 -0.51 16.36
CA GLU A 209 -4.86 0.33 15.68
C GLU A 209 -3.89 -0.52 14.85
N LEU A 210 -3.55 -0.02 13.67
CA LEU A 210 -2.49 -0.58 12.83
C LEU A 210 -1.15 0.03 13.23
N SER A 211 -0.11 -0.80 13.22
CA SER A 211 1.28 -0.36 13.33
C SER A 211 2.00 -0.48 11.99
N PHE A 212 3.13 0.20 11.83
CA PHE A 212 4.04 -0.07 10.72
C PHE A 212 4.55 -1.52 10.77
N GLY A 213 4.88 -2.07 9.60
CA GLY A 213 5.33 -3.45 9.45
C GLY A 213 4.20 -4.47 9.47
N LEU A 214 4.53 -5.71 9.85
CA LEU A 214 3.61 -6.84 9.80
C LEU A 214 2.51 -6.74 10.86
N ASN A 215 1.26 -6.69 10.42
CA ASN A 215 0.07 -6.84 11.24
C ASN A 215 -0.57 -8.19 10.91
N THR A 216 -0.62 -9.08 11.90
CA THR A 216 -1.25 -10.41 11.76
C THR A 216 -2.58 -10.45 12.51
N VAL A 217 -3.66 -10.80 11.79
CA VAL A 217 -5.01 -10.86 12.33
C VAL A 217 -5.60 -12.25 12.14
N THR A 218 -5.80 -12.98 13.24
CA THR A 218 -6.37 -14.33 13.21
C THR A 218 -7.81 -14.35 13.71
N VAL A 219 -8.70 -14.93 12.91
CA VAL A 219 -10.11 -15.19 13.23
C VAL A 219 -10.30 -16.68 13.42
N SER A 220 -10.37 -17.13 14.67
CA SER A 220 -10.45 -18.55 15.04
C SER A 220 -11.57 -19.30 14.33
N ALA A 221 -11.31 -20.58 14.03
CA ALA A 221 -12.26 -21.50 13.41
C ALA A 221 -13.55 -21.69 14.23
N VAL A 222 -14.65 -22.02 13.53
CA VAL A 222 -15.96 -22.36 14.06
C VAL A 222 -16.58 -23.53 13.30
N SER A 223 -17.64 -24.12 13.83
CA SER A 223 -18.31 -25.29 13.23
C SER A 223 -19.47 -24.96 12.28
N PHE A 224 -19.62 -23.70 11.87
CA PHE A 224 -20.69 -23.23 10.99
C PHE A 224 -20.11 -22.33 9.89
N GLN A 225 -20.74 -22.33 8.72
CA GLN A 225 -20.36 -21.45 7.62
C GLN A 225 -20.64 -19.99 7.98
N ARG A 226 -19.72 -19.09 7.66
CA ARG A 226 -19.81 -17.68 8.03
C ARG A 226 -19.10 -16.79 7.02
N THR A 227 -19.42 -15.52 6.99
CA THR A 227 -18.62 -14.53 6.25
C THR A 227 -17.60 -13.93 7.21
N VAL A 228 -16.37 -13.72 6.76
CA VAL A 228 -15.33 -12.97 7.48
C VAL A 228 -14.82 -11.85 6.57
N LYS A 229 -14.82 -10.63 7.10
CA LYS A 229 -14.34 -9.42 6.43
C LYS A 229 -13.45 -8.64 7.39
N PHE A 230 -12.42 -8.01 6.84
CA PHE A 230 -11.57 -7.06 7.53
C PHE A 230 -11.90 -5.67 7.00
N GLN A 231 -12.32 -4.77 7.89
CA GLN A 231 -12.69 -3.40 7.51
C GLN A 231 -11.61 -2.46 8.00
N PHE A 232 -11.20 -1.54 7.14
CA PHE A 232 -10.12 -0.58 7.37
C PHE A 232 -10.68 0.83 7.41
N SER A 233 -10.11 1.68 8.26
CA SER A 233 -10.61 3.04 8.49
C SER A 233 -10.22 4.03 7.40
N SER A 234 -9.15 3.75 6.63
CA SER A 234 -8.65 4.64 5.58
C SER A 234 -8.14 3.87 4.36
N GLY A 235 -8.24 4.50 3.18
CA GLY A 235 -7.63 4.03 1.94
C GLY A 235 -6.19 4.48 1.75
N ASP A 236 -5.74 5.44 2.57
CA ASP A 236 -4.37 5.99 2.55
C ASP A 236 -3.36 5.10 3.28
N ILE A 237 -3.82 3.95 3.82
CA ILE A 237 -2.93 2.93 4.37
C ILE A 237 -2.18 2.32 3.20
N GLU A 238 -0.86 2.45 3.19
CA GLU A 238 -0.03 1.78 2.20
C GLU A 238 0.53 0.47 2.75
N PHE A 239 0.67 -0.54 1.90
CA PHE A 239 1.28 -1.82 2.25
C PHE A 239 2.14 -2.36 1.12
N THR A 240 3.12 -3.20 1.47
CA THR A 240 4.03 -3.86 0.52
C THR A 240 3.69 -5.32 0.29
N ALA A 241 2.98 -5.94 1.23
CA ALA A 241 2.55 -7.32 1.14
C ALA A 241 1.20 -7.51 1.81
N LEU A 242 0.35 -8.32 1.18
CA LEU A 242 -0.93 -8.76 1.71
C LEU A 242 -1.03 -10.27 1.51
N SER A 243 -1.40 -11.03 2.55
CA SER A 243 -1.61 -12.46 2.47
C SER A 243 -2.86 -12.87 3.24
N LEU A 244 -3.56 -13.87 2.73
CA LEU A 244 -4.68 -14.52 3.41
C LEU A 244 -4.38 -16.01 3.52
N ASN A 245 -4.37 -16.54 4.74
CA ASN A 245 -4.07 -17.94 5.05
C ASN A 245 -2.72 -18.42 4.48
N GLY A 246 -1.74 -17.51 4.40
CA GLY A 246 -0.41 -17.77 3.84
C GLY A 246 -0.35 -17.73 2.30
N GLU A 247 -1.45 -17.42 1.62
CA GLU A 247 -1.47 -17.18 0.18
C GLU A 247 -1.42 -15.67 -0.10
N ALA A 248 -0.47 -15.25 -0.94
CA ALA A 248 -0.30 -13.85 -1.28
C ALA A 248 -1.50 -13.33 -2.08
N VAL A 249 -2.01 -12.17 -1.68
CA VAL A 249 -3.02 -11.41 -2.40
C VAL A 249 -2.28 -10.41 -3.28
N VAL A 250 -2.51 -10.50 -4.59
CA VAL A 250 -1.93 -9.58 -5.57
C VAL A 250 -2.89 -8.41 -5.74
N CYS A 251 -2.37 -7.19 -5.63
CA CYS A 251 -3.09 -5.99 -6.02
C CYS A 251 -2.71 -5.64 -7.46
N ASP A 252 -3.68 -5.39 -8.33
CA ASP A 252 -3.40 -4.75 -9.61
C ASP A 252 -3.25 -3.23 -9.42
N ALA A 253 -2.24 -2.85 -8.62
CA ALA A 253 -1.99 -1.45 -8.23
C ALA A 253 -1.54 -0.54 -9.40
N ASN A 254 -1.35 -1.11 -10.59
CA ASN A 254 -0.98 -0.40 -11.81
C ASN A 254 -2.17 -0.24 -12.76
N GLU A 255 -3.40 -0.43 -12.28
CA GLU A 255 -4.58 -0.08 -13.05
C GLU A 255 -4.71 1.46 -13.10
N ILE A 256 -4.26 2.07 -14.21
CA ILE A 256 -4.56 3.45 -14.54
C ILE A 256 -6.06 3.46 -14.87
N LEU A 257 -6.85 3.97 -13.93
CA LEU A 257 -8.29 4.06 -14.10
C LEU A 257 -8.65 5.23 -15.03
N GLY A 258 -9.45 4.94 -16.05
CA GLY A 258 -9.96 5.91 -17.03
C GLY A 258 -10.86 5.23 -18.06
N CYS A 259 -11.42 5.97 -19.01
CA CYS A 259 -12.27 5.34 -20.01
C CYS A 259 -11.46 4.48 -20.98
N THR A 260 -11.72 3.16 -21.00
CA THR A 260 -11.02 2.21 -21.88
C THR A 260 -11.71 1.98 -23.23
N ASP A 261 -12.90 2.57 -23.45
CA ASP A 261 -13.65 2.42 -24.70
C ASP A 261 -13.14 3.40 -25.76
N THR A 262 -12.55 2.87 -26.84
CA THR A 262 -12.01 3.66 -27.96
C THR A 262 -13.05 4.50 -28.71
N GLU A 263 -14.35 4.22 -28.52
CA GLU A 263 -15.46 4.97 -29.13
C GLU A 263 -15.98 6.12 -28.24
N ALA A 264 -15.49 6.24 -27.00
CA ALA A 264 -15.85 7.32 -26.10
C ALA A 264 -15.06 8.61 -26.38
N GLU A 265 -15.66 9.76 -26.10
CA GLU A 265 -15.04 11.09 -26.29
C GLU A 265 -13.87 11.34 -25.32
N ASN A 266 -13.89 10.67 -24.17
CA ASN A 266 -12.88 10.77 -23.13
C ASN A 266 -12.04 9.49 -23.02
N TYR A 267 -11.91 8.72 -24.10
CA TYR A 267 -11.01 7.56 -24.16
C TYR A 267 -9.59 7.95 -23.70
N ASP A 268 -9.03 7.18 -22.77
CA ASP A 268 -7.68 7.34 -22.25
C ASP A 268 -6.83 6.13 -22.66
N GLU A 269 -5.87 6.33 -23.56
CA GLU A 269 -4.98 5.26 -24.02
C GLU A 269 -4.02 4.75 -22.94
N THR A 270 -3.85 5.50 -21.85
CA THR A 270 -3.05 5.09 -20.70
C THR A 270 -3.86 4.28 -19.70
N ALA A 271 -5.20 4.29 -19.79
CA ALA A 271 -6.04 3.55 -18.90
C ALA A 271 -5.85 2.04 -19.10
N THR A 272 -5.55 1.34 -18.01
CA THR A 272 -5.48 -0.13 -17.95
C THR A 272 -6.73 -0.74 -17.33
N GLY A 273 -7.67 0.08 -16.83
CA GLY A 273 -8.99 -0.32 -16.34
C GLY A 273 -10.07 0.75 -16.49
N ASP A 274 -11.32 0.31 -16.71
CA ASP A 274 -12.48 1.20 -16.90
C ASP A 274 -13.03 1.70 -15.56
N ASP A 275 -13.08 3.03 -15.40
CA ASP A 275 -13.63 3.70 -14.21
C ASP A 275 -15.12 4.05 -14.34
N GLY A 276 -15.75 3.70 -15.48
CA GLY A 276 -17.13 4.02 -15.78
C GLY A 276 -17.36 5.51 -16.10
N SER A 277 -16.30 6.27 -16.33
CA SER A 277 -16.37 7.69 -16.71
C SER A 277 -16.65 7.90 -18.20
N CYS A 278 -16.68 6.84 -19.03
CA CYS A 278 -16.87 6.95 -20.48
C CYS A 278 -18.07 7.83 -20.87
N THR A 279 -17.78 8.92 -21.56
CA THR A 279 -18.75 9.85 -22.14
C THR A 279 -18.80 9.66 -23.64
N TYR A 280 -20.00 9.54 -24.20
CA TYR A 280 -20.19 9.34 -25.63
C TYR A 280 -20.87 10.55 -26.24
N HIS A 281 -20.50 10.86 -27.48
CA HIS A 281 -21.16 11.90 -28.25
C HIS A 281 -22.67 11.58 -28.32
N PRO A 282 -23.58 12.56 -28.13
CA PRO A 282 -25.01 12.31 -28.09
C PRO A 282 -25.59 11.57 -29.32
N SER A 283 -24.88 11.60 -30.46
CA SER A 283 -25.22 10.82 -31.65
C SER A 283 -25.20 9.31 -31.45
N TYR A 284 -24.43 8.77 -30.50
CA TYR A 284 -24.43 7.34 -30.19
C TYR A 284 -25.77 6.86 -29.63
N TYR A 285 -26.58 7.77 -29.08
CA TYR A 285 -27.91 7.46 -28.56
C TYR A 285 -29.02 7.61 -29.62
N CYS A 286 -28.68 8.02 -30.84
CA CYS A 286 -29.65 8.11 -31.92
C CYS A 286 -29.95 6.70 -32.47
N GLY A 287 -31.22 6.30 -32.33
CA GLY A 287 -31.70 5.03 -32.87
C GLY A 287 -31.62 4.98 -34.40
N THR A 288 -31.69 3.78 -34.95
CA THR A 288 -31.70 3.54 -36.41
C THR A 288 -32.70 4.45 -37.13
N GLY A 289 -32.23 5.20 -38.13
CA GLY A 289 -33.05 6.14 -38.91
C GLY A 289 -33.14 7.56 -38.34
N THR A 290 -32.36 7.88 -37.30
CA THR A 290 -32.23 9.23 -36.74
C THR A 290 -30.77 9.68 -36.72
N PHE A 291 -30.52 10.98 -36.87
CA PHE A 291 -29.21 11.62 -36.73
C PHE A 291 -29.26 12.67 -35.62
N TRP A 292 -28.12 12.98 -34.99
CA TRP A 292 -28.06 14.04 -33.99
C TRP A 292 -27.99 15.41 -34.66
N ASP A 293 -28.94 16.30 -34.33
CA ASP A 293 -28.90 17.70 -34.73
C ASP A 293 -28.35 18.54 -33.58
N GLU A 294 -27.14 19.07 -33.75
CA GLU A 294 -26.46 19.93 -32.77
C GLU A 294 -27.22 21.21 -32.44
N THR A 295 -27.93 21.77 -33.42
CA THR A 295 -28.67 23.02 -33.24
C THR A 295 -29.95 22.77 -32.45
N ALA A 296 -30.59 21.62 -32.69
CA ALA A 296 -31.81 21.22 -31.99
C ALA A 296 -31.54 20.51 -30.65
N GLY A 297 -30.32 20.03 -30.42
CA GLY A 297 -29.92 19.29 -29.21
C GLY A 297 -30.71 17.99 -29.04
N LYS A 298 -31.09 17.33 -30.13
CA LYS A 298 -31.89 16.11 -30.13
C LYS A 298 -31.62 15.26 -31.38
N CYS A 299 -31.91 13.96 -31.28
CA CYS A 299 -32.00 13.10 -32.45
C CYS A 299 -33.21 13.51 -33.31
N THR A 300 -32.96 13.73 -34.58
CA THR A 300 -33.95 14.05 -35.62
C THR A 300 -34.01 12.91 -36.62
N ALA A 301 -35.19 12.58 -37.13
CA ALA A 301 -35.31 11.60 -38.21
C ALA A 301 -34.45 12.04 -39.40
N GLU A 302 -33.69 11.11 -39.97
CA GLU A 302 -33.03 11.35 -41.24
C GLU A 302 -34.14 11.65 -42.26
N SER A 303 -34.06 12.78 -42.97
CA SER A 303 -35.06 13.21 -43.97
C SER A 303 -35.11 12.29 -45.21
N SER A 304 -34.52 11.10 -45.08
CA SER A 304 -34.36 10.02 -46.05
C SER A 304 -35.10 8.75 -45.60
N CYS A 305 -35.89 8.78 -44.52
CA CYS A 305 -36.65 7.60 -44.10
C CYS A 305 -37.49 7.08 -45.28
N THR A 306 -37.22 5.85 -45.69
CA THR A 306 -37.73 5.26 -46.94
C THR A 306 -39.25 5.12 -46.84
N GLY A 307 -39.98 6.10 -47.35
CA GLY A 307 -41.43 6.19 -47.25
C GLY A 307 -41.99 7.54 -46.82
N ASP A 308 -41.16 8.48 -46.36
CA ASP A 308 -41.55 9.90 -46.16
C ASP A 308 -41.50 10.60 -47.52
N ILE A 309 -42.67 10.73 -48.15
CA ILE A 309 -42.83 11.23 -49.51
C ILE A 309 -43.03 12.75 -49.50
N ASP A 310 -43.61 13.32 -48.44
CA ASP A 310 -43.74 14.78 -48.30
C ASP A 310 -42.59 15.47 -47.54
N GLN A 311 -41.62 14.71 -47.05
CA GLN A 311 -40.43 15.17 -46.32
C GLN A 311 -40.78 15.92 -45.03
N ASP A 312 -41.88 15.56 -44.37
CA ASP A 312 -42.30 16.17 -43.11
C ASP A 312 -41.58 15.58 -41.87
N GLY A 313 -40.75 14.55 -42.10
CA GLY A 313 -39.96 13.88 -41.07
C GLY A 313 -40.68 12.72 -40.40
N MET A 314 -41.87 12.31 -40.87
CA MET A 314 -42.60 11.14 -40.43
C MET A 314 -43.04 10.26 -41.60
N VAL A 315 -43.29 8.96 -41.34
CA VAL A 315 -44.01 8.09 -42.28
C VAL A 315 -45.43 7.92 -41.76
N ALA A 316 -46.37 8.68 -42.32
CA ALA A 316 -47.75 8.78 -41.85
C ALA A 316 -48.76 8.49 -42.97
N VAL A 317 -50.05 8.61 -42.63
CA VAL A 317 -51.15 8.41 -43.60
C VAL A 317 -51.03 9.43 -44.75
N SER A 318 -50.49 10.63 -44.50
CA SER A 318 -50.18 11.63 -45.51
C SER A 318 -49.29 11.06 -46.61
N ASP A 319 -48.17 10.43 -46.26
CA ASP A 319 -47.25 9.83 -47.23
C ASP A 319 -47.87 8.72 -48.04
N LEU A 320 -48.63 7.83 -47.37
CA LEU A 320 -49.34 6.75 -48.03
C LEU A 320 -50.36 7.30 -49.04
N LEU A 321 -51.06 8.38 -48.69
CA LEU A 321 -52.00 9.03 -49.60
C LEU A 321 -51.29 9.67 -50.80
N ILE A 322 -50.09 10.23 -50.61
CA ILE A 322 -49.28 10.76 -51.72
C ILE A 322 -48.82 9.63 -52.64
N PHE A 323 -48.32 8.52 -52.08
CA PHE A 323 -47.97 7.33 -52.85
C PHE A 323 -49.16 6.83 -53.66
N LEU A 324 -50.33 6.66 -53.02
CA LEU A 324 -51.53 6.14 -53.66
C LEU A 324 -52.10 7.11 -54.71
N ALA A 325 -51.94 8.42 -54.54
CA ALA A 325 -52.35 9.41 -55.54
C ALA A 325 -51.49 9.35 -56.81
N ALA A 326 -50.21 9.00 -56.66
CA ALA A 326 -49.28 8.82 -57.78
C ALA A 326 -49.34 7.40 -58.39
N PHE A 327 -49.78 6.40 -57.62
CA PHE A 327 -49.76 4.99 -58.00
C PHE A 327 -50.61 4.70 -59.24
N GLY A 328 -49.95 4.23 -60.31
CA GLY A 328 -50.61 3.86 -61.57
C GLY A 328 -50.65 4.99 -62.62
N ASN A 329 -50.11 6.17 -62.32
CA ASN A 329 -49.89 7.19 -63.35
C ASN A 329 -48.74 6.77 -64.28
N ALA A 330 -48.83 7.16 -65.55
CA ALA A 330 -47.74 6.94 -66.50
C ALA A 330 -46.58 7.89 -66.19
N CYS A 331 -45.36 7.36 -66.13
CA CYS A 331 -44.16 8.19 -66.09
C CYS A 331 -43.95 8.81 -67.48
N GLU A 332 -43.95 10.14 -67.57
CA GLU A 332 -43.46 10.88 -68.75
C GLU A 332 -41.93 11.05 -68.70
#